data_AF-A0A356X410-F1
#
_entry.id   AF-A0A356X410-F1
#
_cell.length_a   1.000
_cell.length_b   1.000
_cell.length_c   1.000
_cell.angle_alpha   90.00
_cell.angle_beta   90.00
_cell.angle_gamma   90.00
#
_symmetry.space_group_name_H-M   'P 1'
#
loop_
_entity.id
_entity.type
_entity.pdbx_description
1 polymer ?
#
loop_
_entity_poly.entity_id
_entity_poly.type
_entity_poly.pdbx_seq_one_letter_code
_entity_poly.pdbx_strand_id
1 'polypeptide(L)' 'MTKTQIEEYLYKHIPITKALGVEVVEFSKEGVQFKAPLTNNINHRSTAFGG' A
#
# COMPACT_ATOMS: atom_id res chain seq x y z
N MET A 1 -9.64 -6.41 -13.57
CA MET A 1 -8.46 -5.64 -13.15
C MET A 1 -7.32 -6.61 -12.88
N THR A 2 -6.08 -6.20 -13.13
CA THR A 2 -4.88 -6.92 -12.70
C THR A 2 -4.35 -6.32 -11.40
N LYS A 3 -3.43 -7.05 -10.76
CA LYS A 3 -2.64 -6.57 -9.62
C LYS A 3 -2.07 -5.16 -9.87
N THR A 4 -1.38 -4.98 -11.00
CA THR A 4 -0.76 -3.70 -11.38
C THR A 4 -1.80 -2.60 -11.62
N GLN A 5 -2.95 -2.93 -12.22
CA GLN A 5 -4.01 -1.94 -12.44
C GLN A 5 -4.60 -1.41 -11.13
N ILE A 6 -4.69 -2.24 -10.08
CA ILE A 6 -5.13 -1.78 -8.76
C ILE A 6 -4.08 -0.86 -8.13
N GLU A 7 -2.80 -1.21 -8.25
CA GLU A 7 -1.70 -0.39 -7.74
C GLU A 7 -1.67 0.99 -8.41
N GLU A 8 -1.73 1.04 -9.74
CA GLU A 8 -1.80 2.28 -10.52
C GLU A 8 -3.04 3.11 -10.18
N TYR A 9 -4.19 2.45 -9.98
CA TYR A 9 -5.41 3.09 -9.56
C TYR A 9 -5.24 3.78 -8.19
N LEU A 10 -4.65 3.09 -7.21
CA LEU A 10 -4.36 3.66 -5.89
C LEU A 10 -3.42 4.85 -5.99
N TYR A 11 -2.33 4.74 -6.75
CA TYR A 11 -1.38 5.85 -6.90
C TYR A 11 -2.00 7.07 -7.58
N LYS A 12 -2.87 6.85 -8.56
CA LYS A 12 -3.55 7.93 -9.28
C LYS A 12 -4.61 8.63 -8.44
N HIS A 13 -5.41 7.87 -7.71
CA HIS A 13 -6.60 8.40 -7.03
C HIS A 13 -6.38 8.68 -5.55
N ILE A 14 -5.36 8.06 -4.93
CA ILE A 14 -4.98 8.24 -3.52
C ILE A 14 -3.45 8.43 -3.45
N PRO A 15 -2.91 9.61 -3.85
CA PRO A 15 -1.47 9.79 -4.05
C PRO A 15 -0.59 9.46 -2.84
N ILE A 16 -1.12 9.59 -1.61
CA ILE A 16 -0.40 9.23 -0.39
C ILE A 16 0.02 7.75 -0.38
N THR A 17 -0.75 6.85 -1.00
CA THR A 17 -0.41 5.41 -1.09
C THR A 17 0.93 5.16 -1.76
N LYS A 18 1.31 6.00 -2.74
CA LYS A 18 2.63 5.94 -3.38
C LYS A 18 3.75 6.34 -2.41
N ALA A 19 3.54 7.39 -1.61
CA ALA A 19 4.52 7.84 -0.63
C ALA A 19 4.69 6.84 0.52
N LEU A 20 3.59 6.23 0.98
CA LEU A 20 3.59 5.15 1.97
C LEU A 20 4.25 3.86 1.44
N GLY A 21 4.51 3.76 0.12
CA GLY A 21 5.09 2.58 -0.50
C GLY A 21 4.13 1.39 -0.54
N VAL A 22 2.82 1.66 -0.66
CA VAL A 22 1.81 0.61 -0.77
C VAL A 22 2.00 -0.13 -2.08
N GLU A 23 2.17 -1.44 -2.00
CA GLU A 23 2.24 -2.35 -3.15
C GLU A 23 1.13 -3.39 -3.02
N VAL A 24 0.57 -3.81 -4.16
CA VAL A 24 -0.30 -4.98 -4.18
C VAL A 24 0.58 -6.22 -4.05
N VAL A 25 0.17 -7.20 -3.27
CA VAL A 25 0.83 -8.52 -3.16
C VAL A 25 0.06 -9.53 -4.00
N GLU A 26 -1.24 -9.58 -3.78
CA GLU A 26 -2.18 -10.51 -4.41
C GLU A 26 -3.47 -9.80 -4.80
N PHE A 27 -4.06 -10.24 -5.90
CA PHE A 27 -5.41 -9.88 -6.31
C PHE A 27 -6.10 -11.12 -6.87
N SER A 28 -7.08 -11.65 -6.14
CA SER A 28 -7.80 -12.88 -6.44
C SER A 28 -9.32 -12.71 -6.27
N LYS A 29 -10.07 -13.81 -6.35
CA LYS A 29 -11.52 -13.78 -6.10
C LYS A 29 -11.84 -13.64 -4.61
N GLU A 30 -10.92 -14.06 -3.75
CA GLU A 30 -11.03 -14.07 -2.30
C GLU A 30 -10.72 -12.69 -1.71
N GLY A 31 -9.90 -11.90 -2.40
CA GLY A 31 -9.67 -10.51 -2.03
C GLY A 31 -8.42 -9.89 -2.64
N VAL A 32 -7.95 -8.84 -1.98
CA VAL A 32 -6.73 -8.12 -2.32
C VAL A 32 -5.85 -8.04 -1.08
N GLN A 33 -4.55 -8.30 -1.26
CA GLN A 33 -3.55 -8.15 -0.21
C GLN A 33 -2.61 -7.01 -0.58
N PHE A 34 -2.33 -6.13 0.37
CA PHE A 34 -1.37 -5.05 0.23
C PHE A 34 -0.23 -5.21 1.23
N LYS A 35 0.90 -4.59 0.93
CA LYS A 35 2.01 -4.39 1.87
C LYS A 35 2.53 -2.96 1.74
N ALA A 36 3.23 -2.50 2.76
CA ALA A 36 3.99 -1.26 2.72
C ALA A 36 5.28 -1.42 3.56
N PRO A 37 6.41 -0.81 3.17
CA PRO A 37 7.65 -0.89 3.93
C PRO A 37 7.52 -0.12 5.25
N LEU A 38 7.96 -0.72 6.36
CA LEU A 38 7.92 -0.06 7.68
C LEU A 38 8.66 1.27 7.69
N THR A 39 9.79 1.36 6.98
CA THR A 39 10.66 2.56 6.90
C THR A 39 9.94 3.82 6.46
N ASN A 40 8.91 3.71 5.61
CA ASN A 40 8.13 4.84 5.12
C ASN A 40 7.00 5.22 6.10
N ASN A 41 6.68 4.33 7.04
CA ASN A 41 5.47 4.35 7.86
C ASN A 41 5.80 4.27 9.36
N ILE A 42 6.99 4.70 9.77
CA ILE A 42 7.39 4.68 11.19
C ILE A 42 6.73 5.82 11.98
N ASN A 43 6.52 5.58 13.27
CA ASN A 43 6.25 6.60 14.27
C ASN A 43 7.54 7.02 15.02
N HIS A 44 7.41 7.92 15.99
CA HIS A 44 8.51 8.39 16.84
C HIS A 44 9.19 7.30 17.69
N ARG A 45 8.58 6.12 17.81
CA ARG A 45 9.13 4.94 18.51
C ARG A 45 9.71 3.90 17.55
N SER A 46 9.88 4.23 16.26
CA SER A 46 10.38 3.31 15.22
C SER A 46 9.51 2.07 15.02
N THR A 47 8.19 2.16 15.28
CA THR A 47 7.21 1.11 14.94
C THR A 47 6.18 1.65 13.95
N ALA A 48 5.27 0.81 13.46
CA ALA A 48 4.22 1.25 12.54
C ALA A 48 3.42 2.42 13.13
N PHE A 49 3.20 3.46 12.33
CA PHE A 49 2.27 4.53 12.63
C PHE A 49 0.85 3.96 12.73
N GLY A 50 0.08 4.43 13.72
CA GLY A 50 -1.23 3.84 14.04
C GLY A 50 -2.41 4.40 13.25
N GLY A 51 -2.17 5.38 12.39
CA GLY A 51 -3.15 5.90 11.44
C GLY A 51 -3.10 5.21 10.08
#